data_AF-A0A0W1DIB0-F1
#
_entry.id   AF-A0A0W1DIB0-F1
#
_cell.length_a   1.000
_cell.length_b   1.000
_cell.length_c   1.000
_cell.angle_alpha   90.00
_cell.angle_beta   90.00
_cell.angle_gamma   90.00
#
_symmetry.space_group_name_H-M   'P 1'
#
loop_
_entity.id
_entity.type
_entity.pdbx_description
1 polymer ?
#
loop_
_entity_poly.entity_id
_entity_poly.type
_entity_poly.pdbx_seq_one_letter_code
_entity_poly.pdbx_strand_id
1 'polypeptide(L)'
;MSRHKVPLRDGIAAASAYVGWDRPLQTYFAQVLSAPDEDGEEIELVWVGTAFGELPRAVDAIRALEPYCHIEASLAAQLEIDRMACLATRDGPNQLEAKAFMARLNQIKDGSEPEA
;
A
#
# COMPACT_ATOMS: atom_id res chain seq x y z
N MET A 1 9.38 6.45 0.00
CA MET A 1 7.94 6.15 0.08
C MET A 1 7.21 7.29 -0.59
N SER A 2 6.13 7.02 -1.31
CA SER A 2 5.26 8.06 -1.87
C SER A 2 3.83 7.84 -1.43
N ARG A 3 3.04 8.92 -1.43
CA ARG A 3 1.62 8.90 -1.11
C ARG A 3 0.95 10.03 -1.89
N HIS A 4 -0.09 9.69 -2.65
CA HIS A 4 -0.89 10.62 -3.42
C HIS A 4 -2.33 10.55 -2.95
N LYS A 5 -2.97 11.72 -2.79
CA LYS A 5 -4.41 11.78 -2.60
C LYS A 5 -5.09 11.65 -3.96
N VAL A 6 -6.10 10.78 -4.04
CA VAL A 6 -6.85 10.54 -5.28
C VAL A 6 -8.24 11.17 -5.14
N PRO A 7 -8.74 11.91 -6.14
CA PRO A 7 -10.09 12.48 -6.11
C PRO A 7 -11.15 11.38 -6.00
N LEU A 8 -12.11 11.58 -5.09
CA LEU A 8 -13.27 10.71 -4.95
C LEU A 8 -14.30 10.99 -6.05
N ARG A 9 -15.12 9.98 -6.37
CA ARG A 9 -16.32 10.15 -7.20
C ARG A 9 -17.43 10.81 -6.39
N ASP A 10 -18.31 11.52 -7.08
CA ASP A 10 -19.50 12.11 -6.47
C ASP A 10 -20.42 11.03 -5.87
N GLY A 11 -20.97 11.33 -4.69
CA GLY A 11 -21.96 10.48 -4.02
C GLY A 11 -21.41 9.24 -3.30
N ILE A 12 -20.08 9.08 -3.21
CA ILE A 12 -19.46 8.01 -2.43
C ILE A 12 -19.39 8.41 -0.95
N ALA A 13 -19.71 7.47 -0.05
CA ALA A 13 -19.61 7.64 1.40
C ALA A 13 -18.16 7.49 1.92
N ALA A 14 -17.22 8.23 1.31
CA ALA A 14 -15.81 8.27 1.69
C ALA A 14 -15.36 9.73 1.87
N ALA A 15 -14.42 10.00 2.77
CA ALA A 15 -13.83 11.33 2.94
C ALA A 15 -12.52 11.50 2.17
N SER A 16 -11.74 10.43 2.05
CA SER A 16 -10.45 10.49 1.38
C SER A 16 -9.99 9.14 0.84
N ALA A 17 -9.16 9.21 -0.21
CA ALA A 17 -8.52 8.05 -0.78
C ALA A 17 -7.05 8.36 -1.08
N TYR A 18 -6.19 7.36 -0.89
CA TYR A 18 -4.75 7.47 -1.06
C TYR A 18 -4.19 6.24 -1.76
N VAL A 19 -3.15 6.47 -2.56
CA VAL A 19 -2.35 5.40 -3.18
C VAL A 19 -0.88 5.78 -3.12
N GLY A 20 0.01 4.80 -3.08
CA GLY A 20 1.44 5.09 -3.06
C GLY A 20 2.32 3.87 -3.08
N TRP A 21 3.63 4.11 -2.97
CA TRP A 21 4.65 3.08 -2.83
C TRP A 21 5.22 3.08 -1.41
N ASP A 22 5.11 1.93 -0.75
CA ASP A 22 5.79 1.63 0.51
C ASP A 22 7.12 0.92 0.21
N ARG A 23 8.23 1.60 0.54
CA ARG A 23 9.59 1.12 0.25
C ARG A 23 10.05 0.06 1.26
N PRO A 24 9.83 0.21 2.59
CA PRO A 24 10.07 -0.86 3.54
C PRO A 24 9.35 -2.18 3.21
N LEU A 25 8.06 -2.11 2.90
CA LEU A 25 7.24 -3.27 2.54
C LEU A 25 7.42 -3.71 1.09
N GLN A 26 8.10 -2.92 0.26
CA GLN A 26 8.28 -3.19 -1.17
C GLN A 26 6.96 -3.51 -1.88
N THR A 27 5.91 -2.75 -1.55
CA THR A 27 4.56 -2.93 -2.07
C THR A 27 3.95 -1.58 -2.40
N TYR A 28 3.08 -1.57 -3.41
CA TYR A 28 2.09 -0.50 -3.54
C TYR A 28 1.04 -0.66 -2.45
N PHE A 29 0.38 0.44 -2.09
CA PHE A 29 -0.74 0.42 -1.15
C PHE A 29 -1.88 1.29 -1.67
N ALA A 30 -3.08 0.97 -1.22
CA ALA A 30 -4.28 1.77 -1.45
C ALA A 30 -5.11 1.83 -0.16
N GLN A 31 -5.61 3.02 0.15
CA GLN A 31 -6.42 3.28 1.34
C GLN A 31 -7.60 4.16 0.98
N VAL A 32 -8.80 3.81 1.46
CA VAL A 32 -10.01 4.65 1.38
C VAL A 32 -10.59 4.75 2.79
N LEU A 33 -10.80 5.98 3.25
CA LEU A 33 -11.37 6.28 4.56
C LEU A 33 -12.81 6.76 4.38
N SER A 34 -13.71 6.26 5.23
CA SER A 34 -15.10 6.71 5.26
C SER A 34 -15.22 8.19 5.59
N ALA A 35 -16.40 8.77 5.37
CA ALA A 35 -16.73 9.98 6.10
C ALA A 35 -16.72 9.69 7.61
N PRO A 36 -16.32 10.65 8.46
CA PRO A 36 -16.43 10.50 9.90
C PRO A 36 -17.91 10.30 10.29
N ASP A 37 -18.17 9.41 11.23
CA ASP A 37 -19.50 9.19 11.78
C ASP A 37 -19.90 10.28 12.81
N GLU A 38 -20.99 10.06 13.55
CA GLU A 38 -21.50 11.01 14.55
C GLU A 38 -20.51 11.26 15.71
N ASP A 39 -19.64 10.28 16.00
CA ASP A 39 -18.59 10.37 17.02
C ASP A 39 -17.26 10.88 16.44
N GLY A 40 -17.20 11.12 15.13
CA GLY A 40 -16.01 11.59 14.42
C GLY A 40 -15.04 10.46 14.04
N GLU A 41 -15.46 9.20 14.13
CA GLU A 41 -14.63 8.05 13.80
C GLU A 41 -14.63 7.78 12.29
N GLU A 42 -13.44 7.58 11.72
CA GLU A 42 -13.25 7.15 10.33
C GLU A 42 -12.91 5.67 10.28
N ILE A 43 -13.55 4.93 9.37
CA ILE A 43 -13.22 3.52 9.12
C ILE A 43 -12.49 3.35 7.78
N GLU A 44 -11.63 2.35 7.72
CA GLU A 44 -10.96 1.96 6.48
C GLU A 44 -11.90 1.11 5.62
N LEU A 45 -12.50 1.74 4.62
CA LEU A 45 -13.31 1.05 3.62
C LEU A 45 -12.46 0.17 2.70
N VAL A 46 -11.21 0.59 2.47
CA VAL A 46 -10.18 -0.16 1.77
C VAL A 46 -8.87 0.05 2.51
N TRP A 47 -8.15 -1.04 2.77
CA TRP A 47 -6.73 -1.00 3.13
C TRP A 47 -6.03 -2.25 2.60
N VAL A 48 -5.17 -2.06 1.60
CA VAL A 48 -4.37 -3.11 0.98
C VAL A 48 -2.93 -2.63 0.80
N GLY A 49 -1.99 -3.57 0.67
CA GLY A 49 -0.56 -3.24 0.65
C GLY A 49 0.03 -3.04 2.05
N THR A 50 -0.43 -3.84 3.00
CA THR A 50 -0.01 -3.84 4.41
C THR A 50 1.06 -4.89 4.70
N ALA A 51 1.26 -5.84 3.79
CA ALA A 51 2.27 -6.87 3.90
C ALA A 51 3.41 -6.69 2.88
N PHE A 52 4.55 -7.32 3.17
CA PHE A 52 5.72 -7.26 2.29
C PHE A 52 5.40 -7.85 0.92
N GLY A 53 5.59 -7.07 -0.14
CA GLY A 53 5.38 -7.49 -1.54
C GLY A 53 3.92 -7.79 -1.91
N GLU A 54 2.94 -7.42 -1.09
CA GLU A 54 1.53 -7.77 -1.28
C GLU A 54 0.96 -7.33 -2.64
N LEU A 55 1.26 -6.09 -3.05
CA LEU A 55 0.86 -5.49 -4.31
C LEU A 55 2.11 -5.07 -5.08
N PRO A 56 2.66 -5.93 -5.95
CA PRO A 56 3.90 -5.65 -6.68
C PRO A 56 3.71 -4.73 -7.89
N ARG A 57 2.47 -4.49 -8.34
CA ARG A 57 2.15 -3.69 -9.54
C ARG A 57 1.26 -2.50 -9.18
N ALA A 58 1.58 -1.32 -9.70
CA ALA A 58 0.80 -0.10 -9.46
C ALA A 58 -0.69 -0.26 -9.86
N VAL A 59 -0.96 -0.99 -10.94
CA VAL A 59 -2.32 -1.23 -11.45
C VAL A 59 -3.21 -1.99 -10.47
N ASP A 60 -2.66 -2.85 -9.62
CA ASP A 60 -3.46 -3.61 -8.66
C ASP A 60 -3.92 -2.72 -7.49
N ALA A 61 -3.07 -1.79 -7.04
CA ALA A 61 -3.46 -0.77 -6.07
C ALA A 61 -4.49 0.22 -6.66
N ILE A 62 -4.33 0.61 -7.93
CA ILE A 62 -5.30 1.48 -8.63
C ILE A 62 -6.67 0.81 -8.73
N ARG A 63 -6.73 -0.47 -9.07
CA ARG A 63 -8.00 -1.24 -9.15
C ARG A 63 -8.77 -1.24 -7.84
N ALA A 64 -8.08 -1.27 -6.70
CA ALA A 64 -8.72 -1.18 -5.39
C ALA A 64 -9.42 0.18 -5.17
N LEU A 65 -8.97 1.24 -5.85
CA LEU A 65 -9.55 2.59 -5.77
C LEU A 65 -10.61 2.87 -6.83
N GLU A 66 -10.65 2.12 -7.94
CA GLU A 66 -11.58 2.35 -9.06
C GLU A 66 -13.06 2.51 -8.64
N PRO A 67 -13.60 1.77 -7.66
CA PRO A 67 -14.99 1.96 -7.22
C PRO A 67 -15.25 3.32 -6.57
N TYR A 68 -14.24 3.91 -5.94
CA TYR A 68 -14.37 5.10 -5.08
C TYR A 68 -13.87 6.38 -5.75
N CYS A 69 -12.96 6.27 -6.72
CA CYS A 69 -12.14 7.38 -7.18
C CYS A 69 -12.26 7.67 -8.68
N HIS A 70 -11.98 8.92 -9.04
CA HIS A 70 -11.61 9.30 -10.40
C HIS A 70 -10.13 9.04 -10.59
N ILE A 71 -9.81 8.07 -11.45
CA ILE A 71 -8.43 7.64 -11.71
C ILE A 71 -7.93 8.33 -12.98
N GLU A 72 -6.94 9.20 -12.82
CA GLU A 72 -6.21 9.78 -13.94
C GLU A 72 -5.33 8.75 -14.63
N ALA A 73 -5.29 8.76 -15.96
CA ALA A 73 -4.54 7.78 -16.75
C ALA A 73 -3.02 7.81 -16.47
N SER A 74 -2.49 8.96 -16.03
CA SER A 74 -1.09 9.14 -15.69
C SER A 74 -0.70 8.58 -14.32
N LEU A 75 -1.66 8.23 -13.46
CA LEU A 75 -1.40 7.82 -12.07
C LEU A 75 -0.51 6.57 -11.99
N ALA A 76 -0.74 5.58 -12.86
CA ALA A 76 0.07 4.37 -12.90
C ALA A 76 1.54 4.68 -13.23
N ALA A 77 1.77 5.55 -14.23
CA ALA A 77 3.12 5.97 -14.60
C ALA A 77 3.81 6.74 -13.46
N GLN A 78 3.08 7.61 -12.76
CA GLN A 78 3.60 8.35 -11.62
C GLN A 78 4.02 7.39 -10.48
N LEU A 79 3.21 6.38 -10.18
CA LEU A 79 3.51 5.39 -9.14
C LEU A 79 4.76 4.54 -9.48
N GLU A 80 4.99 4.21 -10.74
CA GLU A 80 6.22 3.54 -11.17
C GLU A 80 7.45 4.45 -11.04
N ILE A 81 7.32 5.73 -11.41
CA ILE A 81 8.39 6.72 -11.23
C ILE A 81 8.76 6.84 -9.75
N ASP A 82 7.79 6.91 -8.84
CA ASP A 82 8.04 7.00 -7.41
C ASP A 82 8.75 5.76 -6.85
N ARG A 83 8.35 4.57 -7.30
CA ARG A 83 9.00 3.30 -6.96
C ARG A 83 10.46 3.32 -7.42
N MET A 84 10.72 3.78 -8.65
CA MET A 84 12.07 3.88 -9.20
C MET A 84 12.91 4.93 -8.48
N ALA A 85 12.34 6.08 -8.10
CA ALA A 85 13.03 7.12 -7.35
C ALA A 85 13.55 6.60 -6.00
N CYS A 86 12.88 5.61 -5.41
CA CYS A 86 13.31 4.96 -4.18
C CYS A 86 14.52 4.01 -4.35
N LEU A 87 14.90 3.62 -5.58
CA LEU A 87 16.01 2.67 -5.84
C LEU A 87 17.38 3.25 -5.44
N ALA A 88 17.56 4.57 -5.51
CA ALA A 88 18.79 5.24 -5.07
C ALA A 88 18.84 5.42 -3.53
N THR A 89 17.74 5.16 -2.83
CA THR A 89 17.65 5.33 -1.38
C THR A 89 18.03 4.05 -0.66
N ARG A 90 19.20 4.05 -0.01
CA ARG A 90 19.64 2.95 0.86
C ARG A 90 18.78 2.87 2.11
N ASP A 91 18.49 1.64 2.55
CA ASP A 91 17.90 1.40 3.86
C ASP A 91 18.82 1.94 4.97
N GLY A 92 18.23 2.61 5.95
CA GLY A 92 18.92 2.90 7.20
C GLY A 92 19.17 1.61 8.00
N PRO A 93 20.09 1.64 8.97
CA PRO A 93 20.48 0.45 9.76
C PRO A 93 19.28 -0.26 10.41
N ASN A 94 18.35 0.49 11.01
CA ASN A 94 17.15 -0.10 11.63
C ASN A 94 16.24 -0.83 10.64
N GLN A 95 16.17 -0.36 9.38
CA GLN A 95 15.35 -1.00 8.36
C GLN A 95 16.01 -2.27 7.80
N LEU A 96 17.35 -2.28 7.72
CA LEU A 96 18.11 -3.48 7.39
C LEU A 96 17.89 -4.57 8.44
N GLU A 97 17.96 -4.23 9.72
CA GLU A 97 17.72 -5.16 10.82
C GLU A 97 16.28 -5.70 10.82
N ALA A 98 15.28 -4.83 10.66
CA ALA A 98 13.88 -5.24 10.59
C ALA A 98 13.61 -6.21 9.41
N LYS A 99 14.16 -5.93 8.23
CA LYS A 99 14.05 -6.84 7.07
C LYS A 99 14.72 -8.18 7.32
N ALA A 100 15.92 -8.18 7.89
CA ALA A 100 16.63 -9.41 8.24
C ALA A 100 15.84 -10.24 9.25
N PHE A 101 15.18 -9.61 10.21
CA PHE A 101 14.31 -10.27 11.18
C PHE A 101 13.07 -10.89 10.52
N MET A 102 12.35 -10.15 9.68
CA MET A 102 11.16 -10.65 8.97
C MET A 102 11.50 -11.82 8.03
N ALA A 103 12.64 -11.78 7.35
CA ALA A 103 13.10 -12.88 6.52
C ALA A 103 13.34 -14.17 7.32
N ARG A 104 13.93 -14.06 8.53
CA ARG A 104 14.12 -15.19 9.45
C ARG A 104 12.79 -15.76 9.94
N LEU A 105 11.82 -14.90 10.26
CA LEU A 105 10.48 -15.32 10.68
C LEU A 105 9.75 -16.14 9.60
N ASN A 106 9.83 -15.72 8.34
CA ASN A 106 9.21 -16.44 7.24
C ASN A 106 9.87 -17.82 7.01
N GLN A 107 11.20 -17.92 7.10
CA GLN A 107 11.90 -19.21 7.00
C GLN A 107 11.49 -20.21 8.10
N ILE A 108 11.21 -19.72 9.30
CA ILE A 108 10.73 -20.57 10.40
C ILE A 108 9.31 -21.07 10.11
N LYS A 109 8.43 -20.20 9.61
CA LYS A 109 7.05 -20.58 9.23
C LYS A 109 7.04 -21.63 8.12
N ASP A 110 7.84 -21.46 7.06
CA ASP A 110 7.86 -22.38 5.92
C ASP A 110 8.54 -23.72 6.26
N GLY A 111 9.46 -23.74 7.24
CA GLY A 111 10.09 -24.97 7.75
C GLY A 111 9.23 -25.76 8.74
N SER A 112 7.99 -25.32 9.02
CA SER A 112 7.12 -25.89 10.05
C SER A 112 6.02 -26.83 9.51
N GLU A 113 5.91 -27.08 8.20
CA GLU A 113 5.00 -28.12 7.68
C GLU A 113 5.63 -29.51 7.89
N PRO A 114 5.05 -30.38 8.74
CA PRO A 114 5.50 -31.76 8.81
C PRO A 114 4.92 -32.54 7.63
N GLU A 115 5.77 -33.26 6.89
CA GLU A 115 5.35 -34.37 6.04
C GLU A 115 4.53 -35.35 6.90
N ALA A 116 3.28 -35.57 6.49
CA ALA A 116 2.38 -36.59 7.03
C ALA A 116 2.01 -37.60 5.94
#